data_AF-A0A561VL88-F1
#
_entry.id   AF-A0A561VL88-F1
#
_cell.length_a   1.000
_cell.length_b   1.000
_cell.length_c   1.000
_cell.angle_alpha   90.00
_cell.angle_beta   90.00
_cell.angle_gamma   90.00
#
_symmetry.space_group_name_H-M   'P 1'
#
loop_
_entity.id
_entity.type
_entity.pdbx_description
1 polymer ?
#
loop_
_entity_poly.entity_id
_entity_poly.type
_entity_poly.pdbx_seq_one_letter_code
_entity_poly.pdbx_strand_id
1 'polypeptide(L)'
;MTDDLERMIRDADPYRAGLSEHLRGAEHELLEEIMSTPTPAPARRTRRLVAPLTAAATVTGVLAVSIALADRSPRRDAAAPAAPVPASVPAGAPSAGDAAMSLKAAEENPRLLIGEPGWTAVSVSGFATESGDIFFAKGERTLNMTWYPERYYGEYYADRLHVSRPELARAGDWPGTVFTYRADDFAMLLRPRDGVFAELRTSGPWTREQFDALLKKIKRVDARTWLAALPPEVVTPERAAGAATEILADVPLPPGFDSGSLTGLGANDRYQFGAQVIARVGCGWIAEWERADRAGDAAARDRAADAMRGSRQWQILRWMTGEGDWAEGFWQIADDVAAGRRVPGYREALGCD
;
A
#
# COMPACT_ATOMS: atom_id res chain seq x y z
N MET A 1 -43.70 22.85 11.44
CA MET A 1 -42.66 23.67 12.08
C MET A 1 -41.27 23.45 11.47
N THR A 2 -41.06 22.38 10.69
CA THR A 2 -39.81 22.03 9.99
C THR A 2 -39.60 22.80 8.68
N ASP A 3 -40.68 23.04 7.93
CA ASP A 3 -40.60 23.64 6.59
C ASP A 3 -40.15 25.10 6.61
N ASP A 4 -40.43 25.82 7.70
CA ASP A 4 -40.03 27.21 7.87
C ASP A 4 -38.53 27.34 8.15
N LEU A 5 -37.97 26.37 8.89
CA LEU A 5 -36.55 26.34 9.21
C LEU A 5 -35.73 25.95 7.97
N GLU A 6 -36.20 24.99 7.17
CA GLU A 6 -35.54 24.63 5.91
C GLU A 6 -35.57 25.79 4.91
N ARG A 7 -36.66 26.56 4.87
CA ARG A 7 -36.76 27.75 4.04
C ARG A 7 -35.79 28.85 4.51
N MET A 8 -35.72 29.11 5.81
CA MET A 8 -34.80 30.10 6.38
C MET A 8 -33.32 29.73 6.18
N ILE A 9 -32.97 28.45 6.30
CA ILE A 9 -31.60 27.97 6.04
C ILE A 9 -31.27 28.09 4.55
N ARG A 10 -32.24 27.80 3.68
CA ARG A 10 -32.07 27.89 2.21
C ARG A 10 -31.94 29.33 1.72
N ASP A 11 -32.61 30.28 2.36
CA ASP A 11 -32.57 31.71 2.01
C ASP A 11 -31.37 32.45 2.62
N ALA A 12 -30.68 31.84 3.60
CA ALA A 12 -29.52 32.41 4.27
C ALA A 12 -28.17 32.07 3.61
N ASP A 13 -28.15 31.35 2.48
CA ASP A 13 -26.93 31.00 1.75
C ASP A 13 -26.49 32.15 0.80
N PRO A 14 -25.44 32.91 1.14
CA PRO A 14 -24.99 34.06 0.35
C PRO A 14 -24.31 33.67 -0.97
N TYR A 15 -24.08 32.37 -1.23
CA TYR A 15 -23.35 31.90 -2.42
C TYR A 15 -24.26 31.46 -3.57
N ARG A 16 -25.59 31.45 -3.37
CA ARG A 16 -26.53 30.89 -4.36
C ARG A 16 -27.03 31.89 -5.41
N ALA A 17 -27.01 33.18 -5.10
CA ALA A 17 -27.46 34.22 -6.03
C ALA A 17 -26.39 34.52 -7.09
N GLY A 18 -26.23 33.62 -8.08
CA GLY A 18 -25.44 33.89 -9.30
C GLY A 18 -24.77 32.67 -9.93
N LEU A 19 -24.42 31.64 -9.16
CA LEU A 19 -23.69 30.48 -9.72
C LEU A 19 -24.57 29.57 -10.59
N SER A 20 -25.86 29.42 -10.26
CA SER A 20 -26.74 28.46 -10.92
C SER A 20 -27.14 28.85 -12.35
N GLU A 21 -27.13 30.13 -12.69
CA GLU A 21 -27.36 30.58 -14.08
C GLU A 21 -26.08 30.50 -14.93
N HIS A 22 -24.92 30.76 -14.34
CA HIS A 22 -23.64 30.69 -15.06
C HIS A 22 -23.23 29.25 -15.40
N LEU A 23 -23.51 28.29 -14.49
CA LEU A 23 -23.20 26.88 -14.73
C LEU A 23 -24.11 26.23 -15.77
N ARG A 24 -25.38 26.64 -15.85
CA ARG A 24 -26.32 26.11 -16.86
C ARG A 24 -25.95 26.52 -18.29
N GLY A 25 -25.31 27.69 -18.46
CA GLY A 25 -24.80 28.14 -19.76
C GLY A 25 -23.56 27.36 -20.20
N ALA A 26 -22.59 27.17 -19.29
CA ALA A 26 -21.33 26.47 -19.59
C ALA A 26 -21.55 24.97 -19.92
N GLU A 27 -22.56 24.33 -19.31
CA GLU A 27 -22.89 22.93 -19.57
C GLU A 27 -23.48 22.70 -20.97
N HIS A 28 -24.23 23.69 -21.50
CA HIS A 28 -24.75 23.62 -22.88
C HIS A 28 -23.66 23.85 -23.93
N GLU A 29 -22.71 24.75 -23.67
CA GLU A 29 -21.61 25.05 -24.60
C GLU A 29 -20.64 23.86 -24.71
N LEU A 30 -20.34 23.19 -23.60
CA LEU A 30 -19.52 21.96 -23.57
C LEU A 30 -20.22 20.77 -24.26
N LEU A 31 -21.55 20.65 -24.14
CA LEU A 31 -22.30 19.58 -24.81
C LEU A 31 -22.39 19.80 -26.33
N GLU A 32 -22.55 21.03 -26.78
CA GLU A 32 -22.48 21.38 -28.22
C GLU A 32 -21.09 21.12 -28.80
N GLU A 33 -20.01 21.43 -28.07
CA GLU A 33 -18.63 21.16 -28.52
C GLU A 33 -18.36 19.66 -28.66
N ILE A 34 -18.79 18.85 -27.68
CA ILE A 34 -18.62 17.39 -27.71
C ILE A 34 -19.45 16.75 -28.83
N MET A 35 -20.66 17.23 -29.11
CA MET A 35 -21.48 16.71 -30.20
C MET A 35 -21.06 17.20 -31.60
N SER A 36 -20.35 18.32 -31.69
CA SER A 36 -19.89 18.91 -32.96
C SER A 36 -18.51 18.42 -33.39
N THR A 37 -17.82 17.64 -32.57
CA THR A 37 -16.52 17.06 -32.91
C THR A 37 -16.70 15.97 -33.97
N PRO A 38 -16.24 16.18 -35.23
CA PRO A 38 -16.44 15.19 -36.29
C PRO A 38 -15.65 13.92 -35.97
N THR A 39 -16.34 12.78 -35.95
CA THR A 39 -15.70 11.48 -35.77
C THR A 39 -14.77 11.22 -36.96
N PRO A 40 -13.46 10.95 -36.77
CA PRO A 40 -12.57 10.63 -37.89
C PRO A 40 -13.04 9.34 -38.58
N ALA A 41 -13.29 9.44 -39.88
CA ALA A 41 -13.74 8.32 -40.69
C ALA A 41 -12.67 7.19 -40.73
N PRO A 42 -13.06 5.91 -40.66
CA PRO A 42 -12.12 4.81 -40.70
C PRO A 42 -11.44 4.72 -42.07
N ALA A 43 -10.11 4.79 -42.07
CA ALA A 43 -9.30 4.57 -43.26
C ALA A 43 -9.49 3.13 -43.77
N ARG A 44 -10.08 2.99 -44.96
CA ARG A 44 -10.21 1.71 -45.69
C ARG A 44 -8.82 1.18 -46.06
N ARG A 45 -8.31 0.21 -45.28
CA ARG A 45 -7.18 -0.64 -45.72
C ARG A 45 -7.70 -1.83 -46.52
N THR A 46 -7.27 -1.89 -47.78
CA THR A 46 -7.54 -2.98 -48.73
C THR A 46 -6.94 -4.30 -48.24
N ARG A 47 -7.79 -5.33 -48.19
CA ARG A 47 -7.43 -6.73 -47.89
C ARG A 47 -6.51 -7.30 -48.98
N ARG A 48 -5.35 -7.83 -48.59
CA ARG A 48 -4.70 -8.94 -49.32
C ARG A 48 -4.77 -10.18 -48.43
N LEU A 49 -5.36 -11.21 -49.00
CA LEU A 49 -5.57 -12.53 -48.43
C LEU A 49 -4.26 -13.32 -48.41
N VAL A 50 -3.87 -13.84 -47.24
CA VAL A 50 -3.07 -15.07 -47.12
C VAL A 50 -3.65 -15.85 -45.94
N ALA A 51 -4.04 -17.09 -46.21
CA ALA A 51 -4.66 -18.04 -45.29
C ALA A 51 -3.59 -18.84 -44.49
N PRO A 52 -3.97 -19.67 -43.50
CA PRO A 52 -3.31 -19.73 -42.20
C PRO A 52 -2.35 -20.92 -42.00
N LEU A 53 -1.49 -20.79 -40.99
CA LEU A 53 -0.86 -21.93 -40.31
C LEU A 53 -1.37 -21.98 -38.86
N THR A 54 -2.07 -23.07 -38.56
CA THR A 54 -2.50 -23.51 -37.24
C THR A 54 -1.31 -23.94 -36.40
N ALA A 55 -1.17 -23.39 -35.20
CA ALA A 55 -0.40 -24.00 -34.12
C ALA A 55 -1.17 -23.84 -32.82
N ALA A 56 -1.70 -24.96 -32.33
CA ALA A 56 -2.23 -25.10 -30.99
C ALA A 56 -1.07 -25.16 -29.99
N ALA A 57 -1.14 -24.38 -28.91
CA ALA A 57 -0.29 -24.58 -27.74
C ALA A 57 -1.15 -24.42 -26.49
N THR A 58 -1.44 -25.56 -25.89
CA THR A 58 -1.96 -25.75 -24.54
C THR A 58 -0.99 -25.15 -23.52
N VAL A 59 -1.44 -24.25 -22.65
CA VAL A 59 -0.69 -23.88 -21.44
C VAL A 59 -1.22 -24.71 -20.29
N THR A 60 -0.51 -25.80 -20.02
CA THR A 60 -0.65 -26.63 -18.83
C THR A 60 0.15 -25.98 -17.70
N GLY A 61 -0.49 -25.76 -16.55
CA GLY A 61 0.20 -25.31 -15.34
C GLY A 61 1.16 -26.36 -14.80
N VAL A 62 2.26 -25.90 -14.19
CA VAL A 62 3.10 -26.71 -13.30
C VAL A 62 3.60 -25.82 -12.16
N LEU A 63 3.09 -26.09 -10.96
CA LEU A 63 3.79 -25.89 -9.68
C LEU A 63 4.95 -26.88 -9.61
N ALA A 64 6.15 -26.42 -9.27
CA ALA A 64 7.22 -27.30 -8.82
C ALA A 64 8.06 -26.63 -7.75
N VAL A 65 7.78 -27.04 -6.51
CA VAL A 65 8.67 -26.99 -5.34
C VAL A 65 9.97 -27.72 -5.68
N SER A 66 11.11 -27.18 -5.23
CA SER A 66 12.35 -27.95 -5.11
C SER A 66 13.09 -27.57 -3.84
N ILE A 67 12.84 -28.37 -2.81
CA ILE A 67 13.73 -28.53 -1.67
C ILE A 67 14.82 -29.51 -2.11
N ALA A 68 16.08 -29.09 -2.07
CA ALA A 68 17.21 -29.99 -2.16
C ALA A 68 18.22 -29.64 -1.07
N LEU A 69 18.17 -30.44 0.01
CA LEU A 69 19.26 -30.65 0.94
C LEU A 69 20.45 -31.27 0.19
N ALA A 70 21.62 -30.68 0.31
CA ALA A 70 22.89 -31.32 -0.03
C ALA A 70 23.88 -31.10 1.11
N ASP A 71 23.97 -32.10 1.98
CA ASP A 71 25.04 -32.28 2.93
C ASP A 71 25.93 -33.41 2.42
N ARG A 72 27.19 -33.09 2.09
CA ARG A 72 28.42 -33.88 2.34
C ARG A 72 29.59 -33.38 1.49
N SER A 73 30.60 -32.92 2.23
CA SER A 73 31.96 -32.55 1.82
C SER A 73 32.67 -33.63 0.98
N PRO A 74 33.75 -33.24 0.27
CA PRO A 74 35.05 -33.60 0.82
C PRO A 74 36.18 -32.58 0.60
N ARG A 75 37.19 -32.77 1.46
CA ARG A 75 38.64 -32.55 1.24
C ARG A 75 39.24 -31.18 1.58
N ARG A 76 39.96 -31.21 2.71
CA ARG A 76 41.07 -30.34 3.10
C ARG A 76 42.10 -30.26 1.98
N ASP A 77 42.52 -29.04 1.67
CA ASP A 77 43.90 -28.70 1.32
C ASP A 77 44.31 -27.43 2.07
N ALA A 78 45.61 -27.33 2.34
CA ALA A 78 46.20 -26.52 3.39
C ALA A 78 46.59 -25.09 2.98
N ALA A 79 46.59 -24.22 4.01
CA ALA A 79 47.49 -23.08 4.25
C ALA A 79 47.32 -21.76 3.46
N ALA A 80 46.84 -20.73 4.17
CA ALA A 80 47.44 -19.39 4.24
C ALA A 80 46.94 -18.65 5.50
N PRO A 81 47.79 -17.92 6.26
CA PRO A 81 47.33 -17.10 7.39
C PRO A 81 46.66 -15.82 6.87
N ALA A 82 45.35 -15.70 7.08
CA ALA A 82 44.59 -14.49 6.79
C ALA A 82 44.76 -13.45 7.91
N ALA A 83 44.97 -12.20 7.51
CA ALA A 83 44.97 -11.02 8.37
C ALA A 83 43.63 -10.86 9.12
N PRO A 84 43.61 -10.23 10.30
CA PRO A 84 42.38 -10.03 11.08
C PRO A 84 41.40 -9.16 10.30
N VAL A 85 40.28 -9.76 9.89
CA VAL A 85 39.08 -9.05 9.41
C VAL A 85 38.43 -8.40 10.64
N PRO A 86 38.08 -7.10 10.61
CA PRO A 86 37.35 -6.50 11.71
C PRO A 86 35.99 -7.19 11.86
N ALA A 87 35.68 -7.58 13.10
CA ALA A 87 34.46 -8.26 13.47
C ALA A 87 33.23 -7.48 12.99
N SER A 88 32.38 -8.16 12.22
CA SER A 88 31.02 -7.75 11.93
C SER A 88 30.31 -7.40 13.22
N VAL A 89 29.83 -6.16 13.33
CA VAL A 89 28.98 -5.70 14.43
C VAL A 89 27.72 -6.57 14.44
N PRO A 90 27.33 -7.20 15.55
CA PRO A 90 26.05 -7.91 15.61
C PRO A 90 24.94 -6.89 15.38
N ALA A 91 24.01 -7.19 14.48
CA ALA A 91 22.74 -6.48 14.38
C ALA A 91 22.14 -6.39 15.80
N GLY A 92 22.07 -5.17 16.33
CA GLY A 92 21.67 -4.92 17.71
C GLY A 92 20.28 -5.49 17.96
N ALA A 93 20.14 -6.25 19.05
CA ALA A 93 18.83 -6.64 19.54
C ALA A 93 17.96 -5.37 19.71
N PRO A 94 16.67 -5.42 19.34
CA PRO A 94 15.79 -4.27 19.48
C PRO A 94 15.81 -3.76 20.92
N SER A 95 15.83 -2.44 21.08
CA SER A 95 15.82 -1.85 22.41
C SER A 95 14.45 -2.11 23.07
N ALA A 96 14.40 -2.11 24.40
CA ALA A 96 13.15 -2.28 25.13
C ALA A 96 12.08 -1.21 24.77
N GLY A 97 12.52 -0.03 24.29
CA GLY A 97 11.64 1.04 23.82
C GLY A 97 10.94 0.71 22.50
N ASP A 98 11.66 0.10 21.56
CA ASP A 98 11.11 -0.27 20.25
C ASP A 98 10.03 -1.35 20.41
N ALA A 99 10.30 -2.38 21.21
CA ALA A 99 9.33 -3.44 21.49
C ALA A 99 8.04 -2.91 22.16
N ALA A 100 8.14 -1.89 23.03
CA ALA A 100 6.98 -1.30 23.69
C ALA A 100 6.11 -0.47 22.72
N MET A 101 6.71 0.30 21.81
CA MET A 101 5.97 1.06 20.79
C MET A 101 5.26 0.12 19.80
N SER A 102 5.90 -1.00 19.47
CA SER A 102 5.38 -2.05 18.58
C SER A 102 4.09 -2.68 19.11
N LEU A 103 4.09 -3.00 20.41
CA LEU A 103 2.94 -3.57 21.10
C LEU A 103 1.81 -2.55 21.21
N LYS A 104 2.11 -1.28 21.47
CA LYS A 104 1.09 -0.24 21.55
C LYS A 104 0.33 -0.05 20.23
N ALA A 105 1.04 0.03 19.10
CA ALA A 105 0.40 0.11 17.79
C ALA A 105 -0.45 -1.15 17.50
N ALA A 106 0.04 -2.33 17.88
CA ALA A 106 -0.73 -3.58 17.79
C ALA A 106 -2.00 -3.56 18.67
N GLU A 107 -1.93 -2.93 19.84
CA GLU A 107 -3.01 -2.78 20.82
C GLU A 107 -4.12 -1.80 20.38
N GLU A 108 -3.84 -0.95 19.39
CA GLU A 108 -4.82 -0.03 18.82
C GLU A 108 -5.55 -0.63 17.60
N ASN A 109 -5.03 -1.71 17.02
CA ASN A 109 -5.62 -2.36 15.84
C ASN A 109 -6.71 -3.41 16.19
N PRO A 110 -7.61 -3.79 15.26
CA PRO A 110 -8.68 -4.78 15.54
C PRO A 110 -8.19 -6.17 16.00
N ARG A 111 -6.96 -6.55 15.62
CA ARG A 111 -6.30 -7.83 15.93
C ARG A 111 -7.15 -9.05 15.56
N LEU A 112 -7.65 -9.06 14.33
CA LEU A 112 -8.44 -10.15 13.78
C LEU A 112 -7.54 -11.13 13.03
N LEU A 113 -7.72 -12.43 13.29
CA LEU A 113 -7.06 -13.52 12.55
C LEU A 113 -8.10 -14.53 12.05
N ILE A 114 -7.79 -15.17 10.93
CA ILE A 114 -8.59 -16.27 10.37
C ILE A 114 -8.10 -17.60 10.99
N GLY A 115 -8.89 -18.19 11.88
CA GLY A 115 -8.57 -19.47 12.53
C GLY A 115 -8.83 -20.71 11.68
N GLU A 116 -8.81 -20.61 10.36
CA GLU A 116 -9.04 -21.72 9.43
C GLU A 116 -7.71 -22.10 8.73
N PRO A 117 -7.30 -23.38 8.75
CA PRO A 117 -6.07 -23.81 8.09
C PRO A 117 -6.02 -23.46 6.60
N GLY A 118 -4.83 -23.06 6.13
CA GLY A 118 -4.55 -22.71 4.73
C GLY A 118 -4.80 -21.24 4.38
N TRP A 119 -5.26 -20.43 5.34
CA TRP A 119 -5.24 -18.97 5.22
C TRP A 119 -3.92 -18.42 5.72
N THR A 120 -3.31 -17.55 4.94
CA THR A 120 -2.06 -16.86 5.29
C THR A 120 -2.23 -15.38 5.05
N ALA A 121 -1.72 -14.54 5.95
CA ALA A 121 -1.58 -13.11 5.68
C ALA A 121 -0.51 -12.92 4.60
N VAL A 122 -0.81 -12.22 3.52
CA VAL A 122 0.09 -12.04 2.37
C VAL A 122 0.54 -10.59 2.21
N SER A 123 -0.19 -9.64 2.77
CA SER A 123 0.18 -8.22 2.81
C SER A 123 -0.43 -7.57 4.05
N VAL A 124 0.29 -6.59 4.60
CA VAL A 124 -0.12 -5.76 5.73
C VAL A 124 0.36 -4.35 5.47
N SER A 125 -0.50 -3.36 5.67
CA SER A 125 -0.15 -1.95 5.54
C SER A 125 -0.82 -1.07 6.61
N GLY A 126 -0.27 0.12 6.87
CA GLY A 126 -0.92 1.15 7.70
C GLY A 126 -0.87 0.92 9.21
N PHE A 127 -0.05 -0.02 9.71
CA PHE A 127 -0.06 -0.42 11.13
C PHE A 127 0.30 0.68 12.15
N ALA A 128 1.13 1.65 11.76
CA ALA A 128 1.49 2.80 12.61
C ALA A 128 0.53 4.00 12.44
N THR A 129 -0.57 3.83 11.72
CA THR A 129 -1.54 4.89 11.44
C THR A 129 -2.92 4.49 11.96
N GLU A 130 -3.85 5.43 12.03
CA GLU A 130 -5.21 5.17 12.55
C GLU A 130 -6.05 4.25 11.62
N SER A 131 -5.52 3.91 10.44
CA SER A 131 -6.15 3.06 9.42
C SER A 131 -5.13 2.13 8.79
N GLY A 132 -5.56 1.00 8.26
CA GLY A 132 -4.67 0.10 7.55
C GLY A 132 -5.38 -1.15 7.08
N ASP A 133 -4.65 -2.08 6.52
CA ASP A 133 -5.21 -3.32 6.01
C ASP A 133 -4.31 -4.54 6.24
N ILE A 134 -4.97 -5.70 6.21
CA ILE A 134 -4.31 -7.00 6.13
C ILE A 134 -5.05 -7.85 5.11
N PHE A 135 -4.30 -8.34 4.14
CA PHE A 135 -4.79 -9.26 3.12
C PHE A 135 -4.48 -10.68 3.54
N PHE A 136 -5.51 -11.52 3.57
CA PHE A 136 -5.38 -12.96 3.72
C PHE A 136 -5.68 -13.66 2.40
N ALA A 137 -4.95 -14.75 2.11
CA ALA A 137 -5.17 -15.56 0.93
C ALA A 137 -5.27 -17.06 1.27
N LYS A 138 -6.10 -17.78 0.51
CA LYS A 138 -6.20 -19.24 0.47
C LYS A 138 -6.52 -19.70 -0.95
N GLY A 139 -5.48 -20.03 -1.71
CA GLY A 139 -5.61 -20.27 -3.15
C GLY A 139 -6.05 -19.00 -3.86
N GLU A 140 -7.08 -19.09 -4.70
CA GLU A 140 -7.64 -17.95 -5.45
C GLU A 140 -8.55 -17.04 -4.61
N ARG A 141 -8.92 -17.45 -3.38
CA ARG A 141 -9.79 -16.64 -2.51
C ARG A 141 -8.94 -15.75 -1.62
N THR A 142 -9.32 -14.48 -1.58
CA THR A 142 -8.72 -13.48 -0.71
C THR A 142 -9.77 -12.81 0.17
N LEU A 143 -9.33 -12.38 1.35
CA LEU A 143 -10.11 -11.57 2.27
C LEU A 143 -9.23 -10.40 2.71
N ASN A 144 -9.63 -9.19 2.38
CA ASN A 144 -9.04 -7.98 2.92
C ASN A 144 -9.76 -7.61 4.22
N MET A 145 -9.03 -7.37 5.30
CA MET A 145 -9.55 -6.70 6.49
C MET A 145 -8.95 -5.31 6.57
N THR A 146 -9.75 -4.29 6.29
CA THR A 146 -9.33 -2.89 6.38
C THR A 146 -9.92 -2.27 7.63
N TRP A 147 -9.12 -1.55 8.41
CA TRP A 147 -9.56 -0.85 9.61
C TRP A 147 -9.44 0.66 9.46
N TYR A 148 -10.33 1.33 10.18
CA TYR A 148 -10.48 2.77 10.14
C TYR A 148 -10.87 3.32 11.51
N PRO A 149 -10.64 4.61 11.75
CA PRO A 149 -11.18 5.30 12.93
C PRO A 149 -12.70 5.23 13.00
N GLU A 150 -13.26 5.05 14.20
CA GLU A 150 -14.72 4.93 14.42
C GLU A 150 -15.53 6.10 13.86
N ARG A 151 -14.93 7.31 13.81
CA ARG A 151 -15.59 8.52 13.30
C ARG A 151 -16.07 8.40 11.86
N TYR A 152 -15.46 7.52 11.05
CA TYR A 152 -15.87 7.31 9.65
C TYR A 152 -16.94 6.22 9.49
N TYR A 153 -17.32 5.51 10.57
CA TYR A 153 -18.24 4.38 10.47
C TYR A 153 -19.59 4.76 9.88
N GLY A 154 -20.15 5.91 10.27
CA GLY A 154 -21.45 6.36 9.80
C GLY A 154 -21.48 6.61 8.30
N GLU A 155 -20.43 7.25 7.76
CA GLU A 155 -20.27 7.52 6.33
C GLU A 155 -20.13 6.22 5.54
N TYR A 156 -19.25 5.31 5.98
CA TYR A 156 -19.08 4.00 5.34
C TYR A 156 -20.37 3.19 5.37
N TYR A 157 -21.07 3.15 6.51
CA TYR A 157 -22.33 2.44 6.61
C TYR A 157 -23.38 3.01 5.64
N ALA A 158 -23.50 4.34 5.57
CA ALA A 158 -24.42 5.02 4.66
C ALA A 158 -24.10 4.72 3.18
N ASP A 159 -22.82 4.76 2.80
CA ASP A 159 -22.36 4.35 1.46
C ASP A 159 -22.81 2.92 1.13
N ARG A 160 -22.66 1.98 2.06
CA ARG A 160 -23.04 0.58 1.81
C ARG A 160 -24.53 0.31 1.72
N LEU A 161 -25.37 1.20 2.24
CA LEU A 161 -26.82 1.10 2.03
C LEU A 161 -27.22 1.26 0.55
N HIS A 162 -26.37 1.89 -0.26
CA HIS A 162 -26.58 1.99 -1.71
C HIS A 162 -26.18 0.72 -2.48
N VAL A 163 -25.47 -0.20 -1.85
CA VAL A 163 -24.98 -1.44 -2.48
C VAL A 163 -26.03 -2.55 -2.40
N SER A 164 -26.56 -2.81 -1.21
CA SER A 164 -27.56 -3.87 -0.98
C SER A 164 -28.31 -3.64 0.33
N ARG A 165 -29.40 -4.39 0.54
CA ARG A 165 -30.09 -4.41 1.84
C ARG A 165 -29.13 -4.94 2.92
N PRO A 166 -28.98 -4.26 4.06
CA PRO A 166 -28.09 -4.71 5.12
C PRO A 166 -28.58 -6.03 5.75
N GLU A 167 -27.65 -6.96 5.94
CA GLU A 167 -27.90 -8.23 6.63
C GLU A 167 -27.05 -8.32 7.91
N LEU A 168 -27.66 -8.65 9.05
CA LEU A 168 -26.92 -8.74 10.31
C LEU A 168 -26.11 -10.04 10.37
N ALA A 169 -24.84 -9.94 10.76
CA ALA A 169 -23.95 -11.09 10.94
C ALA A 169 -22.93 -10.84 12.07
N ARG A 170 -22.03 -11.81 12.26
CA ARG A 170 -20.91 -11.72 13.21
C ARG A 170 -19.64 -12.34 12.62
N ALA A 171 -18.50 -11.69 12.83
CA ALA A 171 -17.17 -12.24 12.62
C ALA A 171 -16.64 -12.67 13.99
N GLY A 172 -16.65 -13.98 14.27
CA GLY A 172 -16.46 -14.49 15.62
C GLY A 172 -17.51 -13.92 16.59
N ASP A 173 -17.05 -13.22 17.63
CA ASP A 173 -17.90 -12.53 18.60
C ASP A 173 -18.32 -11.11 18.17
N TRP A 174 -17.70 -10.57 17.11
CA TRP A 174 -17.83 -9.17 16.72
C TRP A 174 -19.03 -8.95 15.77
N PRO A 175 -20.05 -8.19 16.19
CA PRO A 175 -21.21 -7.91 15.35
C PRO A 175 -20.90 -6.96 14.21
N GLY A 176 -21.58 -7.14 13.08
CA GLY A 176 -21.53 -6.23 11.95
C GLY A 176 -22.66 -6.46 10.95
N THR A 177 -22.51 -5.84 9.79
CA THR A 177 -23.52 -5.86 8.73
C THR A 177 -22.87 -6.31 7.42
N VAL A 178 -23.45 -7.32 6.78
CA VAL A 178 -23.04 -7.82 5.47
C VAL A 178 -23.77 -7.05 4.38
N PHE A 179 -23.02 -6.71 3.34
CA PHE A 179 -23.48 -6.12 2.10
C PHE A 179 -22.97 -6.99 0.95
N THR A 180 -23.82 -7.21 -0.05
CA THR A 180 -23.53 -8.05 -1.21
C THR A 180 -23.40 -7.16 -2.44
N TYR A 181 -22.18 -7.03 -2.97
CA TYR A 181 -21.93 -6.29 -4.22
C TYR A 181 -22.29 -7.12 -5.44
N ARG A 182 -21.93 -8.41 -5.41
CA ARG A 182 -22.18 -9.42 -6.45
C ARG A 182 -22.35 -10.78 -5.81
N ALA A 183 -22.67 -11.80 -6.61
CA ALA A 183 -22.85 -13.17 -6.11
C ALA A 183 -21.59 -13.77 -5.44
N ASP A 184 -20.42 -13.18 -5.71
CA ASP A 184 -19.08 -13.58 -5.24
C ASP A 184 -18.30 -12.43 -4.55
N ASP A 185 -18.90 -11.25 -4.35
CA ASP A 185 -18.29 -10.10 -3.69
C ASP A 185 -19.15 -9.64 -2.51
N PHE A 186 -18.66 -9.91 -1.31
CA PHE A 186 -19.26 -9.60 -0.03
C PHE A 186 -18.36 -8.68 0.78
N ALA A 187 -18.97 -7.69 1.44
CA ALA A 187 -18.32 -6.88 2.45
C ALA A 187 -19.06 -7.01 3.76
N MET A 188 -18.34 -7.21 4.87
CA MET A 188 -18.90 -7.10 6.22
C MET A 188 -18.32 -5.88 6.92
N LEU A 189 -19.16 -4.93 7.29
CA LEU A 189 -18.78 -3.78 8.11
C LEU A 189 -19.00 -4.10 9.59
N LEU A 190 -17.92 -4.33 10.33
CA LEU A 190 -17.97 -4.52 11.78
C LEU A 190 -18.39 -3.23 12.48
N ARG A 191 -19.16 -3.36 13.55
CA ARG A 191 -19.49 -2.20 14.39
C ARG A 191 -18.23 -1.65 15.08
N PRO A 192 -18.17 -0.34 15.36
CA PRO A 192 -17.05 0.22 16.10
C PRO A 192 -16.83 -0.49 17.44
N ARG A 193 -15.56 -0.68 17.79
CA ARG A 193 -15.09 -1.24 19.06
C ARG A 193 -13.69 -0.69 19.32
N ASP A 194 -13.45 -0.20 20.54
CA ASP A 194 -12.15 0.33 20.97
C ASP A 194 -11.60 1.44 20.04
N GLY A 195 -12.47 2.36 19.57
CA GLY A 195 -12.07 3.50 18.74
C GLY A 195 -11.90 3.22 17.25
N VAL A 196 -12.03 1.96 16.82
CA VAL A 196 -11.87 1.54 15.42
C VAL A 196 -13.07 0.73 14.93
N PHE A 197 -13.27 0.69 13.62
CA PHE A 197 -14.10 -0.32 12.95
C PHE A 197 -13.29 -1.02 11.86
N ALA A 198 -13.76 -2.20 11.42
CA ALA A 198 -13.14 -2.90 10.31
C ALA A 198 -14.17 -3.32 9.26
N GLU A 199 -13.75 -3.28 8.01
CA GLU A 199 -14.43 -3.87 6.87
C GLU A 199 -13.71 -5.16 6.46
N LEU A 200 -14.45 -6.25 6.28
CA LEU A 200 -13.96 -7.49 5.72
C LEU A 200 -14.51 -7.65 4.32
N ARG A 201 -13.65 -7.59 3.30
CA ARG A 201 -14.07 -7.66 1.91
C ARG A 201 -13.45 -8.84 1.18
N THR A 202 -14.28 -9.58 0.46
CA THR A 202 -13.84 -10.73 -0.33
C THR A 202 -13.35 -10.33 -1.70
N SER A 203 -12.39 -11.08 -2.25
CA SER A 203 -12.09 -11.09 -3.68
C SER A 203 -11.74 -12.52 -4.13
N GLY A 204 -12.00 -12.82 -5.41
CA GLY A 204 -11.88 -14.17 -5.98
C GLY A 204 -13.20 -14.96 -5.94
N PRO A 205 -13.16 -16.29 -6.17
CA PRO A 205 -14.38 -17.10 -6.31
C PRO A 205 -14.98 -17.44 -4.95
N TRP A 206 -15.94 -16.63 -4.48
CA TRP A 206 -16.67 -16.88 -3.24
C TRP A 206 -18.10 -17.34 -3.48
N THR A 207 -18.60 -18.19 -2.58
CA THR A 207 -20.05 -18.32 -2.36
C THR A 207 -20.42 -17.68 -1.04
N ARG A 208 -21.70 -17.33 -0.89
CA ARG A 208 -22.21 -16.79 0.36
C ARG A 208 -22.00 -17.76 1.53
N GLU A 209 -22.22 -19.07 1.33
CA GLU A 209 -22.02 -20.05 2.41
C GLU A 209 -20.55 -20.12 2.84
N GLN A 210 -19.61 -20.01 1.89
CA GLN A 210 -18.18 -19.99 2.20
C GLN A 210 -17.79 -18.75 3.01
N PHE A 211 -18.32 -17.59 2.65
CA PHE A 211 -18.08 -16.35 3.40
C PHE A 211 -18.65 -16.45 4.82
N ASP A 212 -19.92 -16.86 4.96
CA ASP A 212 -20.56 -17.04 6.27
C ASP A 212 -19.86 -18.10 7.14
N ALA A 213 -19.30 -19.14 6.53
CA ALA A 213 -18.51 -20.14 7.23
C ALA A 213 -17.17 -19.55 7.73
N LEU A 214 -16.50 -18.75 6.91
CA LEU A 214 -15.26 -18.08 7.26
C LEU A 214 -15.44 -17.09 8.41
N LEU A 215 -16.51 -16.29 8.40
CA LEU A 215 -16.79 -15.30 9.44
C LEU A 215 -16.82 -15.95 10.85
N LYS A 216 -17.30 -17.19 10.96
CA LYS A 216 -17.32 -17.97 12.22
C LYS A 216 -15.93 -18.41 12.68
N LYS A 217 -14.94 -18.40 11.80
CA LYS A 217 -13.54 -18.77 12.07
C LYS A 217 -12.66 -17.58 12.41
N ILE A 218 -13.15 -16.36 12.20
CA ILE A 218 -12.44 -15.14 12.58
C ILE A 218 -12.44 -15.01 14.10
N LYS A 219 -11.27 -14.68 14.65
CA LYS A 219 -11.07 -14.49 16.08
C LYS A 219 -10.31 -13.21 16.33
N ARG A 220 -10.72 -12.49 17.36
CA ARG A 220 -9.89 -11.46 17.97
C ARG A 220 -8.83 -12.12 18.84
N VAL A 221 -7.59 -11.66 18.75
CA VAL A 221 -6.46 -12.14 19.54
C VAL A 221 -5.74 -10.99 20.24
N ASP A 222 -4.81 -11.30 21.14
CA ASP A 222 -3.92 -10.30 21.72
C ASP A 222 -2.83 -9.86 20.73
N ALA A 223 -2.20 -8.72 21.02
CA ALA A 223 -1.20 -8.09 20.15
C ALA A 223 -0.03 -9.02 19.80
N ARG A 224 0.45 -9.79 20.78
CA ARG A 224 1.59 -10.69 20.60
C ARG A 224 1.21 -11.86 19.72
N THR A 225 0.06 -12.48 19.96
CA THR A 225 -0.47 -13.56 19.11
C THR A 225 -0.72 -13.07 17.68
N TRP A 226 -1.21 -11.84 17.50
CA TRP A 226 -1.41 -11.25 16.17
C TRP A 226 -0.09 -11.05 15.42
N LEU A 227 0.89 -10.39 16.06
CA LEU A 227 2.22 -10.16 15.47
C LEU A 227 2.95 -11.47 15.15
N ALA A 228 2.83 -12.48 16.02
CA ALA A 228 3.43 -13.80 15.81
C ALA A 228 2.76 -14.61 14.68
N ALA A 229 1.53 -14.27 14.29
CA ALA A 229 0.84 -14.88 13.17
C ALA A 229 1.19 -14.25 11.81
N LEU A 230 1.84 -13.08 11.83
CA LEU A 230 2.32 -12.44 10.60
C LEU A 230 3.49 -13.26 10.02
N PRO A 231 3.53 -13.41 8.69
CA PRO A 231 4.56 -14.19 8.05
C PRO A 231 5.92 -13.45 8.13
N PRO A 232 7.05 -14.16 7.93
CA PRO A 232 8.37 -13.57 7.99
C PRO A 232 8.63 -12.52 6.89
N GLU A 233 7.79 -12.43 5.86
CA GLU A 233 7.89 -11.42 4.82
C GLU A 233 7.33 -10.05 5.25
N VAL A 234 6.44 -10.02 6.26
CA VAL A 234 5.95 -8.76 6.84
C VAL A 234 7.01 -8.21 7.76
N VAL A 235 7.50 -7.00 7.51
CA VAL A 235 8.44 -6.29 8.37
C VAL A 235 7.69 -5.86 9.62
N THR A 236 7.88 -6.55 10.74
CA THR A 236 7.38 -6.09 12.05
C THR A 236 8.30 -5.01 12.60
N PRO A 237 7.83 -4.20 13.55
CA PRO A 237 8.68 -3.23 14.22
C PRO A 237 9.99 -3.79 14.79
N GLU A 238 10.01 -5.02 15.35
CA GLU A 238 11.26 -5.62 15.84
C GLU A 238 12.25 -5.94 14.71
N ARG A 239 11.77 -6.05 13.47
CA ARG A 239 12.55 -6.37 12.27
C ARG A 239 12.83 -5.14 11.40
N ALA A 240 12.21 -4.01 11.68
CA ALA A 240 12.30 -2.78 10.88
C ALA A 240 13.74 -2.30 10.73
N ALA A 241 14.53 -2.27 11.80
CA ALA A 241 15.94 -1.82 11.74
C ALA A 241 16.80 -2.68 10.80
N GLY A 242 16.62 -4.01 10.86
CA GLY A 242 17.32 -4.96 9.98
C GLY A 242 16.89 -4.79 8.53
N ALA A 243 15.58 -4.70 8.28
CA ALA A 243 15.03 -4.48 6.95
C ALA A 243 15.47 -3.14 6.34
N ALA A 244 15.49 -2.06 7.13
CA ALA A 244 15.97 -0.75 6.69
C ALA A 244 17.45 -0.80 6.31
N THR A 245 18.27 -1.51 7.09
CA THR A 245 19.69 -1.71 6.78
C THR A 245 19.88 -2.44 5.45
N GLU A 246 19.08 -3.48 5.17
CA GLU A 246 19.12 -4.19 3.89
C GLU A 246 18.71 -3.27 2.72
N ILE A 247 17.62 -2.52 2.88
CA ILE A 247 17.10 -1.61 1.85
C ILE A 247 18.09 -0.49 1.53
N LEU A 248 18.77 0.05 2.55
CA LEU A 248 19.67 1.19 2.39
C LEU A 248 21.10 0.79 1.98
N ALA A 249 21.41 -0.50 1.84
CA ALA A 249 22.76 -0.98 1.60
C ALA A 249 23.40 -0.42 0.32
N ASP A 250 22.59 -0.13 -0.71
CA ASP A 250 23.02 0.42 -1.99
C ASP A 250 22.42 1.80 -2.32
N VAL A 251 21.84 2.46 -1.32
CA VAL A 251 21.13 3.74 -1.48
C VAL A 251 21.98 4.88 -0.90
N PRO A 252 22.42 5.85 -1.70
CA PRO A 252 23.08 7.05 -1.18
C PRO A 252 22.16 7.80 -0.22
N LEU A 253 22.67 8.13 0.98
CA LEU A 253 21.89 8.82 2.00
C LEU A 253 22.09 10.34 1.92
N PRO A 254 21.01 11.15 2.05
CA PRO A 254 21.13 12.60 2.09
C PRO A 254 21.88 13.06 3.35
N PRO A 255 22.51 14.25 3.33
CA PRO A 255 23.20 14.78 4.50
C PRO A 255 22.28 14.87 5.72
N GLY A 256 22.74 14.33 6.85
CA GLY A 256 21.97 14.34 8.11
C GLY A 256 20.83 13.33 8.18
N PHE A 257 20.73 12.38 7.24
CA PHE A 257 19.71 11.33 7.31
C PHE A 257 19.85 10.49 8.59
N ASP A 258 18.78 10.47 9.38
CA ASP A 258 18.68 9.67 10.60
C ASP A 258 17.99 8.33 10.30
N SER A 259 18.77 7.25 10.20
CA SER A 259 18.22 5.90 10.03
C SER A 259 17.44 5.41 11.25
N GLY A 260 17.65 6.01 12.43
CA GLY A 260 16.89 5.73 13.63
C GLY A 260 15.41 6.12 13.49
N SER A 261 15.09 7.10 12.65
CA SER A 261 13.71 7.50 12.38
C SER A 261 12.88 6.41 11.68
N LEU A 262 13.52 5.39 11.09
CA LEU A 262 12.85 4.32 10.34
C LEU A 262 12.27 3.21 11.24
N THR A 263 12.63 3.16 12.53
CA THR A 263 12.10 2.14 13.45
C THR A 263 10.62 2.36 13.77
N GLY A 264 10.11 3.58 13.57
CA GLY A 264 8.71 3.95 13.83
C GLY A 264 7.72 3.66 12.69
N LEU A 265 8.17 3.10 11.56
CA LEU A 265 7.32 2.91 10.37
C LEU A 265 6.21 1.86 10.54
N GLY A 266 6.23 1.07 11.63
CA GLY A 266 5.21 0.08 11.94
C GLY A 266 5.34 -1.22 11.14
N ALA A 267 4.38 -2.13 11.35
CA ALA A 267 4.32 -3.38 10.60
C ALA A 267 3.84 -3.14 9.16
N ASN A 268 4.65 -3.54 8.18
CA ASN A 268 4.33 -3.38 6.76
C ASN A 268 4.87 -4.59 5.99
N ASP A 269 4.25 -4.97 4.88
CA ASP A 269 4.93 -5.86 3.94
C ASP A 269 6.20 -5.20 3.37
N ARG A 270 7.07 -6.01 2.75
CA ARG A 270 8.36 -5.55 2.22
C ARG A 270 8.19 -4.40 1.21
N TYR A 271 7.12 -4.42 0.41
CA TYR A 271 6.86 -3.39 -0.60
C TYR A 271 6.55 -2.05 0.07
N GLN A 272 5.58 -2.03 0.97
CA GLN A 272 5.15 -0.83 1.68
C GLN A 272 6.27 -0.28 2.59
N PHE A 273 7.01 -1.17 3.25
CA PHE A 273 8.17 -0.76 4.05
C PHE A 273 9.27 -0.15 3.16
N GLY A 274 9.58 -0.77 2.02
CA GLY A 274 10.51 -0.26 1.03
C GLY A 274 10.12 1.13 0.50
N ALA A 275 8.85 1.30 0.15
CA ALA A 275 8.29 2.58 -0.29
C ALA A 275 8.51 3.67 0.77
N GLN A 276 8.17 3.40 2.03
CA GLN A 276 8.33 4.38 3.12
C GLN A 276 9.80 4.75 3.36
N VAL A 277 10.70 3.76 3.41
CA VAL A 277 12.14 4.01 3.59
C VAL A 277 12.68 4.87 2.45
N ILE A 278 12.39 4.52 1.20
CA ILE A 278 12.90 5.24 0.04
C ILE A 278 12.23 6.60 -0.13
N ALA A 279 10.97 6.74 0.26
CA ALA A 279 10.31 8.03 0.33
C ALA A 279 11.08 8.98 1.25
N ARG A 280 11.47 8.54 2.47
CA ARG A 280 12.22 9.40 3.40
C ARG A 280 13.60 9.78 2.87
N VAL A 281 14.29 8.86 2.21
CA VAL A 281 15.55 9.16 1.51
C VAL A 281 15.32 10.19 0.41
N GLY A 282 14.30 10.01 -0.43
CA GLY A 282 13.94 10.93 -1.51
C GLY A 282 13.59 12.32 -0.98
N CYS A 283 12.77 12.40 0.07
CA CYS A 283 12.44 13.65 0.76
C CYS A 283 13.69 14.41 1.20
N GLY A 284 14.66 13.71 1.80
CA GLY A 284 15.92 14.32 2.24
C GLY A 284 16.77 14.82 1.06
N TRP A 285 16.87 14.07 -0.03
CA TRP A 285 17.60 14.52 -1.22
C TRP A 285 16.94 15.70 -1.93
N ILE A 286 15.60 15.72 -2.03
CA ILE A 286 14.88 16.86 -2.61
C ILE A 286 15.06 18.10 -1.74
N ALA A 287 14.94 17.96 -0.41
CA ALA A 287 15.16 19.06 0.53
C ALA A 287 16.60 19.61 0.45
N GLU A 288 17.60 18.72 0.34
CA GLU A 288 19.01 19.06 0.11
C GLU A 288 19.19 19.85 -1.18
N TRP A 289 18.61 19.36 -2.28
CA TRP A 289 18.66 20.00 -3.59
C TRP A 289 18.06 21.41 -3.55
N GLU A 290 16.88 21.58 -2.96
CA GLU A 290 16.23 22.90 -2.85
C GLU A 290 17.02 23.87 -1.98
N ARG A 291 17.57 23.40 -0.85
CA ARG A 291 18.41 24.23 0.02
C ARG A 291 19.67 24.66 -0.72
N ALA A 292 20.34 23.75 -1.42
CA ALA A 292 21.52 24.04 -2.21
C ALA A 292 21.25 25.05 -3.34
N ASP A 293 20.13 24.89 -4.06
CA ASP A 293 19.67 25.83 -5.08
C ASP A 293 19.47 27.24 -4.50
N ARG A 294 18.79 27.37 -3.35
CA ARG A 294 18.60 28.65 -2.65
C ARG A 294 19.91 29.29 -2.17
N ALA A 295 20.88 28.48 -1.77
CA ALA A 295 22.16 28.94 -1.24
C ALA A 295 23.21 29.24 -2.34
N GLY A 296 22.93 28.88 -3.60
CA GLY A 296 23.92 28.94 -4.68
C GLY A 296 25.04 27.90 -4.54
N ASP A 297 24.82 26.83 -3.76
CA ASP A 297 25.79 25.73 -3.58
C ASP A 297 25.64 24.72 -4.72
N ALA A 298 26.34 24.97 -5.82
CA ALA A 298 26.30 24.10 -7.00
C ALA A 298 26.74 22.66 -6.69
N ALA A 299 27.75 22.48 -5.85
CA ALA A 299 28.29 21.15 -5.55
C ALA A 299 27.30 20.30 -4.75
N ALA A 300 26.59 20.87 -3.77
CA ALA A 300 25.54 20.17 -3.04
C ALA A 300 24.31 19.88 -3.93
N ARG A 301 23.94 20.84 -4.78
CA ARG A 301 22.83 20.67 -5.74
C ARG A 301 23.10 19.53 -6.71
N ASP A 302 24.30 19.49 -7.30
CA ASP A 302 24.69 18.45 -8.25
C ASP A 302 24.76 17.07 -7.58
N ARG A 303 25.28 17.00 -6.35
CA ARG A 303 25.29 15.76 -5.56
C ARG A 303 23.89 15.20 -5.32
N ALA A 304 22.93 16.05 -4.95
CA ALA A 304 21.55 15.63 -4.74
C ALA A 304 20.90 15.17 -6.05
N ALA A 305 21.13 15.90 -7.15
CA ALA A 305 20.67 15.51 -8.48
C ALA A 305 21.26 14.17 -8.94
N ASP A 306 22.55 13.92 -8.69
CA ASP A 306 23.25 12.68 -9.02
C ASP A 306 22.70 11.50 -8.22
N ALA A 307 22.46 11.69 -6.91
CA ALA A 307 21.86 10.66 -6.06
C ALA A 307 20.47 10.26 -6.58
N MET A 308 19.61 11.24 -6.87
CA MET A 308 18.27 11.00 -7.43
C MET A 308 18.35 10.34 -8.81
N ARG A 309 19.26 10.77 -9.69
CA ARG A 309 19.48 10.14 -11.00
C ARG A 309 19.90 8.67 -10.88
N GLY A 310 20.69 8.34 -9.85
CA GLY A 310 21.12 6.99 -9.54
C GLY A 310 20.02 6.04 -9.07
N SER A 311 18.82 6.55 -8.75
CA SER A 311 17.74 5.76 -8.14
C SER A 311 17.25 4.58 -8.98
N ARG A 312 17.42 4.61 -10.30
CA ARG A 312 17.12 3.46 -11.17
C ARG A 312 18.00 2.24 -10.92
N GLN A 313 19.12 2.42 -10.22
CA GLN A 313 20.05 1.35 -9.85
C GLN A 313 19.81 0.79 -8.45
N TRP A 314 19.00 1.44 -7.63
CA TRP A 314 18.72 0.98 -6.26
C TRP A 314 17.96 -0.35 -6.31
N GLN A 315 18.50 -1.38 -5.65
CA GLN A 315 17.99 -2.74 -5.72
C GLN A 315 16.53 -2.80 -5.29
N ILE A 316 16.16 -2.07 -4.24
CA ILE A 316 14.79 -2.04 -3.74
C ILE A 316 13.79 -1.50 -4.77
N LEU A 317 14.10 -0.41 -5.47
CA LEU A 317 13.21 0.18 -6.48
C LEU A 317 13.05 -0.75 -7.67
N ARG A 318 14.14 -1.39 -8.11
CA ARG A 318 14.09 -2.43 -9.16
C ARG A 318 13.26 -3.63 -8.75
N TRP A 319 13.39 -4.10 -7.51
CA TRP A 319 12.55 -5.19 -7.02
C TRP A 319 11.07 -4.76 -6.97
N MET A 320 10.78 -3.54 -6.51
CA MET A 320 9.41 -3.00 -6.41
C MET A 320 8.68 -2.92 -7.76
N THR A 321 9.38 -2.69 -8.88
CA THR A 321 8.74 -2.72 -10.22
C THR A 321 8.10 -4.07 -10.59
N GLY A 322 8.50 -5.16 -9.92
CA GLY A 322 7.86 -6.46 -10.10
C GLY A 322 6.51 -6.60 -9.38
N GLU A 323 6.23 -5.73 -8.41
CA GLU A 323 5.11 -5.85 -7.46
C GLU A 323 4.10 -4.69 -7.59
N GLY A 324 4.51 -3.52 -8.08
CA GLY A 324 3.60 -2.39 -8.34
C GLY A 324 4.30 -1.10 -8.77
N ASP A 325 3.50 -0.07 -9.10
CA ASP A 325 3.96 1.10 -9.86
C ASP A 325 4.59 2.26 -9.04
N TRP A 326 4.81 2.08 -7.74
CA TRP A 326 5.34 3.16 -6.88
C TRP A 326 6.76 3.60 -7.30
N ALA A 327 7.59 2.67 -7.78
CA ALA A 327 8.96 2.96 -8.20
C ALA A 327 8.99 3.89 -9.44
N GLU A 328 8.05 3.72 -10.35
CA GLU A 328 7.87 4.55 -11.55
C GLU A 328 7.55 6.00 -11.16
N GLY A 329 6.62 6.19 -10.22
CA GLY A 329 6.29 7.50 -9.67
C GLY A 329 7.50 8.15 -8.98
N PHE A 330 8.25 7.38 -8.18
CA PHE A 330 9.48 7.85 -7.57
C PHE A 330 10.52 8.29 -8.61
N TRP A 331 10.73 7.50 -9.66
CA TRP A 331 11.69 7.83 -10.72
C TRP A 331 11.29 9.07 -11.51
N GLN A 332 10.00 9.32 -11.72
CA GLN A 332 9.55 10.55 -12.36
C GLN A 332 9.95 11.79 -11.53
N ILE A 333 9.74 11.74 -10.21
CA ILE A 333 10.19 12.79 -9.29
C ILE A 333 11.71 12.93 -9.32
N ALA A 334 12.43 11.81 -9.30
CA ALA A 334 13.89 11.80 -9.34
C ALA A 334 14.46 12.39 -10.63
N ASP A 335 13.85 12.07 -11.78
CA ASP A 335 14.22 12.59 -13.10
C ASP A 335 13.97 14.10 -13.20
N ASP A 336 12.91 14.61 -12.58
CA ASP A 336 12.65 16.05 -12.49
C ASP A 336 13.73 16.79 -11.70
N VAL A 337 14.09 16.29 -10.51
CA VAL A 337 15.17 16.84 -9.67
C VAL A 337 16.51 16.79 -10.43
N ALA A 338 16.81 15.66 -11.06
CA ALA A 338 18.02 15.45 -11.83
C ALA A 338 18.13 16.37 -13.07
N ALA A 339 16.98 16.79 -13.62
CA ALA A 339 16.89 17.78 -14.68
C ALA A 339 16.88 19.24 -14.17
N GLY A 340 17.05 19.42 -12.85
CA GLY A 340 17.08 20.73 -12.21
C GLY A 340 15.71 21.40 -12.08
N ARG A 341 14.61 20.63 -12.19
CA ARG A 341 13.25 21.12 -12.02
C ARG A 341 12.81 21.01 -10.56
N ARG A 342 12.06 22.00 -10.10
CA ARG A 342 11.31 21.90 -8.83
C ARG A 342 10.13 20.96 -9.03
N VAL A 343 9.86 20.13 -8.02
CA VAL A 343 8.76 19.16 -8.04
C VAL A 343 7.68 19.65 -7.08
N PRO A 344 6.68 20.42 -7.54
CA PRO A 344 5.57 20.81 -6.66
C PRO A 344 4.81 19.56 -6.22
N GLY A 345 4.36 19.53 -4.96
CA GLY A 345 3.58 18.41 -4.44
C GLY A 345 4.37 17.16 -4.06
N TYR A 346 5.72 17.20 -4.14
CA TYR A 346 6.54 16.02 -3.80
C TYR A 346 6.35 15.58 -2.35
N ARG A 347 6.05 16.52 -1.45
CA ARG A 347 5.85 16.25 -0.03
C ARG A 347 4.64 15.38 0.20
N GLU A 348 3.53 15.70 -0.46
CA GLU A 348 2.31 14.93 -0.41
C GLU A 348 2.49 13.59 -1.12
N ALA A 349 3.14 13.59 -2.29
CA ALA A 349 3.36 12.37 -3.08
C ALA A 349 4.27 11.34 -2.37
N LEU A 350 5.27 11.80 -1.64
CA LEU A 350 6.21 10.94 -0.90
C LEU A 350 5.89 10.84 0.61
N GLY A 351 4.92 11.59 1.13
CA GLY A 351 4.67 11.64 2.58
C GLY A 351 5.85 12.22 3.37
N CYS A 352 6.45 13.30 2.86
CA CYS A 352 7.49 14.05 3.57
C CYS A 352 6.88 14.90 4.69
N ASP A 353 7.60 15.00 5.81
CA ASP A 353 7.22 15.84 6.96
C ASP A 353 7.52 17.34 6.75
#